data_AF-A0A8H7GQ61-F1
#
_entry.id   AF-A0A8H7GQ61-F1
#
_cell.length_a   1.000
_cell.length_b   1.000
_cell.length_c   1.000
_cell.angle_alpha   90.00
_cell.angle_beta   90.00
_cell.angle_gamma   90.00
#
_symmetry.space_group_name_H-M   'P 1'
#
loop_
_entity.id
_entity.type
_entity.pdbx_description
1 polymer ?
#
loop_
_entity_poly.entity_id
_entity_poly.type
_entity_poly.pdbx_seq_one_letter_code
_entity_poly.pdbx_strand_id
1 'polypeptide(L)'
;MPFSPSPSMVYAEYAHKNFAPEIEIYETSILRARSSDLLVSAVLTDLEECWLVKADIDSTYFKVVTPLLIRALDAVLKHNSLIIDKIDHLKSSIFESKLVKSKGESKEVISLVDCTQKYCGWLAYKDQTRFTIELEESSLKVGNIVDPHRAVSLVSGELVVPTTRISIYDPQFSVGLSTLLDYHLSVKVLNDAFTEGDDHGGQSLQVESEYFRVCVSPPVLFKILELSDAIKRKFDQYEGIFTSKPHEAVPAPAAEGLPLEKVISRKPLFSSVHVLSYNFCLGWVFGGSHKDYPGMILGAERIFAVTKADLGKLTLVGGYLSVAHGSTTSSFYSSASEFDNLNRAFMPKVQLNYYVDPKQKLWITLKGDELDVRCMSNSTVLIERGMKSGTQVRGFFESRSKMAELKRQNTKSFPVAETAKAETPRKTFNPHFSAVQCIVGFAGARVFIYKLQEENLQDEPNSLNLQSPAILIVVDYAHQKKAAKKHVVKAEVLMSQSDNTIYASCVPVVEDFVRTFQGHVQEHGGKTGRERKARERA
;
A
#
# COMPACT_ATOMS: atom_id res chain seq x y z
N MET A 1 27.40 -9.72 -58.14
CA MET A 1 26.72 -9.17 -56.94
C MET A 1 25.45 -9.98 -56.75
N PRO A 2 25.37 -10.89 -55.77
CA PRO A 2 24.12 -11.57 -55.51
C PRO A 2 23.21 -10.64 -54.70
N PHE A 3 21.96 -10.54 -55.10
CA PHE A 3 20.89 -9.87 -54.38
C PHE A 3 20.78 -10.49 -52.98
N SER A 4 20.86 -9.68 -51.92
CA SER A 4 20.45 -10.15 -50.60
C SER A 4 18.94 -10.44 -50.67
N PRO A 5 18.46 -11.56 -50.15
CA PRO A 5 17.03 -11.79 -50.06
C PRO A 5 16.44 -10.71 -49.16
N SER A 6 15.37 -10.06 -49.61
CA SER A 6 14.59 -9.16 -48.77
C SER A 6 14.07 -9.95 -47.56
N PRO A 7 14.14 -9.41 -46.32
CA PRO A 7 13.65 -10.11 -45.14
C PRO A 7 12.17 -10.50 -45.34
N SER A 8 11.84 -11.77 -45.10
CA SER A 8 10.46 -12.23 -45.15
C SER A 8 9.70 -11.69 -43.94
N MET A 9 8.63 -10.94 -44.20
CA MET A 9 7.78 -10.32 -43.18
C MET A 9 6.38 -10.93 -43.24
N VAL A 10 5.85 -11.34 -42.09
CA VAL A 10 4.48 -11.81 -41.93
C VAL A 10 3.72 -10.81 -41.06
N TYR A 11 2.55 -10.38 -41.53
CA TYR A 11 1.68 -9.43 -40.84
C TYR A 11 0.37 -10.13 -40.45
N ALA A 12 -0.06 -9.94 -39.21
CA ALA A 12 -1.35 -10.39 -38.70
C ALA A 12 -2.05 -9.24 -37.98
N GLU A 13 -3.34 -9.07 -38.24
CA GLU A 13 -4.17 -8.02 -37.63
C GLU A 13 -5.51 -8.61 -37.21
N TYR A 14 -5.95 -8.24 -36.01
CA TYR A 14 -7.25 -8.58 -35.46
C TYR A 14 -7.88 -7.32 -34.88
N ALA A 15 -9.13 -7.05 -35.21
CA ALA A 15 -9.87 -5.92 -34.66
C ALA A 15 -11.29 -6.34 -34.28
N HIS A 16 -11.76 -5.89 -33.11
CA HIS A 16 -13.17 -5.99 -32.75
C HIS A 16 -13.71 -4.63 -32.28
N LYS A 17 -14.93 -4.30 -32.72
CA LYS A 17 -15.57 -3.02 -32.38
C LYS A 17 -16.25 -3.05 -31.02
N ASN A 18 -17.06 -4.07 -30.76
CA ASN A 18 -17.83 -4.18 -29.51
C ASN A 18 -17.88 -5.64 -29.07
N PHE A 19 -17.62 -5.87 -27.79
CA PHE A 19 -17.71 -7.19 -27.16
C PHE A 19 -18.30 -7.04 -25.75
N ALA A 20 -19.39 -7.75 -25.47
CA ALA A 20 -20.12 -7.60 -24.21
C ALA A 20 -20.54 -8.96 -23.62
N PRO A 21 -19.58 -9.80 -23.16
CA PRO A 21 -19.91 -11.09 -22.59
C PRO A 21 -20.54 -10.92 -21.20
N GLU A 22 -21.49 -11.79 -20.91
CA GLU A 22 -22.07 -11.98 -19.58
C GLU A 22 -21.76 -13.40 -19.12
N ILE A 23 -21.15 -13.51 -17.93
CA ILE A 23 -20.86 -14.78 -17.29
C ILE A 23 -21.92 -14.99 -16.21
N GLU A 24 -22.72 -16.04 -16.39
CA GLU A 24 -23.75 -16.45 -15.46
C GLU A 24 -23.47 -17.87 -14.92
N ILE A 25 -23.78 -18.07 -13.65
CA ILE A 25 -23.72 -19.39 -13.00
C ILE A 25 -25.10 -19.63 -12.38
N TYR A 26 -25.85 -20.60 -12.91
CA TYR A 26 -27.20 -20.95 -12.45
C TYR A 26 -28.09 -19.72 -12.23
N GLU A 27 -28.29 -18.92 -13.29
CA GLU A 27 -29.12 -17.70 -13.32
C GLU A 27 -28.61 -16.55 -12.42
N THR A 28 -27.43 -16.70 -11.81
CA THR A 28 -26.75 -15.62 -11.09
C THR A 28 -25.72 -14.98 -12.00
N SER A 29 -25.96 -13.72 -12.39
CA SER A 29 -24.99 -12.90 -13.11
C SER A 29 -23.76 -12.63 -12.23
N ILE A 30 -22.62 -13.19 -12.64
CA ILE A 30 -21.35 -13.06 -11.90
C ILE A 30 -20.62 -11.81 -12.38
N LEU A 31 -20.52 -11.65 -13.70
CA LEU A 31 -19.69 -10.65 -14.31
C LEU A 31 -20.23 -10.27 -15.69
N ARG A 32 -20.36 -8.96 -15.92
CA ARG A 32 -20.68 -8.38 -17.23
C ARG A 32 -19.47 -7.59 -17.69
N ALA A 33 -18.81 -8.03 -18.75
CA ALA A 33 -17.76 -7.23 -19.36
C ALA A 33 -18.32 -6.43 -20.53
N ARG A 34 -17.76 -5.25 -20.77
CA ARG A 34 -17.98 -4.43 -21.95
C ARG A 34 -16.63 -3.98 -22.45
N SER A 35 -16.33 -4.27 -23.70
CA SER A 35 -15.13 -3.84 -24.38
C SER A 35 -15.52 -3.14 -25.68
N SER A 36 -14.84 -2.04 -25.99
CA SER A 36 -14.92 -1.40 -27.30
C SER A 36 -13.53 -1.12 -27.87
N ASP A 37 -13.46 -1.21 -29.19
CA ASP A 37 -12.29 -0.91 -30.02
C ASP A 37 -11.00 -1.55 -29.50
N LEU A 38 -10.88 -2.87 -29.67
CA LEU A 38 -9.62 -3.58 -29.53
C LEU A 38 -8.99 -3.77 -30.90
N LEU A 39 -7.72 -3.38 -31.02
CA LEU A 39 -6.86 -3.65 -32.16
C LEU A 39 -5.65 -4.44 -31.67
N VAL A 40 -5.36 -5.55 -32.33
CA VAL A 40 -4.14 -6.34 -32.13
C VAL A 40 -3.45 -6.43 -33.48
N SER A 41 -2.24 -5.89 -33.58
CA SER A 41 -1.39 -6.05 -34.77
C SER A 41 -0.12 -6.76 -34.36
N ALA A 42 0.32 -7.71 -35.19
CA ALA A 42 1.53 -8.47 -34.95
C ALA A 42 2.34 -8.59 -36.25
N VAL A 43 3.64 -8.33 -36.14
CA VAL A 43 4.61 -8.42 -37.22
C VAL A 43 5.67 -9.42 -36.82
N LEU A 44 5.88 -10.43 -37.66
CA LEU A 44 7.00 -11.36 -37.57
C LEU A 44 7.98 -11.06 -38.70
N THR A 45 9.23 -10.75 -38.36
CA THR A 45 10.30 -10.48 -39.33
C THR A 45 11.41 -11.51 -39.15
N ASP A 46 11.82 -12.17 -40.24
CA ASP A 46 13.01 -13.02 -40.25
C ASP A 46 14.25 -12.13 -40.43
N LEU A 47 15.08 -12.03 -39.39
CA LEU A 47 16.44 -11.52 -39.47
C LEU A 47 17.33 -12.77 -39.56
N GLU A 48 18.31 -12.82 -40.46
CA GLU A 48 19.02 -14.05 -40.85
C GLU A 48 19.36 -15.00 -39.66
N GLU A 49 19.76 -14.45 -38.51
CA GLU A 49 20.11 -15.16 -37.26
C GLU A 49 19.01 -15.18 -36.17
N CYS A 50 17.95 -14.37 -36.26
CA CYS A 50 16.89 -14.28 -35.24
C CYS A 50 15.50 -13.88 -35.78
N TRP A 51 14.43 -14.28 -35.10
CA TRP A 51 13.07 -13.82 -35.38
C TRP A 51 12.75 -12.59 -34.55
N LEU A 52 12.28 -11.52 -35.19
CA LEU A 52 11.71 -10.35 -34.51
C LEU A 52 10.18 -10.44 -34.52
N VAL A 53 9.59 -10.54 -33.33
CA VAL A 53 8.15 -10.49 -33.08
C VAL A 53 7.80 -9.13 -32.49
N LYS A 54 7.05 -8.31 -33.22
CA LYS A 54 6.44 -7.09 -32.69
C LYS A 54 4.95 -7.31 -32.54
N ALA A 55 4.38 -6.95 -31.40
CA ALA A 55 2.95 -7.01 -31.16
C ALA A 55 2.48 -5.70 -30.52
N ASP A 56 1.51 -5.03 -31.15
CA ASP A 56 0.87 -3.83 -30.64
C ASP A 56 -0.59 -4.15 -30.33
N ILE A 57 -0.99 -3.95 -29.06
CA ILE A 57 -2.33 -4.20 -28.55
C ILE A 57 -2.91 -2.86 -28.08
N ASP A 58 -3.93 -2.33 -28.75
CA ASP A 58 -4.61 -1.10 -28.32
C ASP A 58 -6.06 -1.40 -27.95
N SER A 59 -6.47 -1.03 -26.73
CA SER A 59 -7.84 -1.12 -26.26
C SER A 59 -8.34 0.23 -25.77
N THR A 60 -9.44 0.70 -26.34
CA THR A 60 -10.01 1.99 -25.92
C THR A 60 -10.81 1.86 -24.63
N TYR A 61 -11.67 0.86 -24.50
CA TYR A 61 -12.55 0.74 -23.35
C TYR A 61 -12.67 -0.70 -22.89
N PHE A 62 -12.51 -0.92 -21.59
CA PHE A 62 -12.82 -2.17 -20.94
C PHE A 62 -13.50 -1.88 -19.59
N LYS A 63 -14.68 -2.45 -19.36
CA LYS A 63 -15.39 -2.30 -18.09
C LYS A 63 -16.00 -3.61 -17.65
N VAL A 64 -15.76 -3.96 -16.40
CA VAL A 64 -16.29 -5.13 -15.73
C VAL A 64 -17.28 -4.68 -14.67
N VAL A 65 -18.49 -5.24 -14.70
CA VAL A 65 -19.53 -4.97 -13.70
C VAL A 65 -19.91 -6.27 -13.01
N THR A 66 -19.85 -6.26 -11.68
CA THR A 66 -20.35 -7.31 -10.78
C THR A 66 -21.63 -6.79 -10.10
N PRO A 67 -22.82 -7.13 -10.61
CA PRO A 67 -24.08 -6.50 -10.16
C PRO A 67 -24.45 -6.78 -8.70
N LEU A 68 -24.09 -7.96 -8.16
CA LEU A 68 -24.35 -8.34 -6.77
C LEU A 68 -23.14 -9.07 -6.21
N LEU A 69 -22.16 -8.32 -5.71
CA LEU A 69 -20.83 -8.85 -5.35
C LEU A 69 -20.88 -10.05 -4.41
N ILE A 70 -21.68 -9.96 -3.34
CA ILE A 70 -21.75 -11.04 -2.34
C ILE A 70 -22.45 -12.29 -2.88
N ARG A 71 -23.46 -12.14 -3.75
CA ARG A 71 -24.15 -13.29 -4.37
C ARG A 71 -23.29 -13.93 -5.46
N ALA A 72 -22.60 -13.12 -6.26
CA ALA A 72 -21.65 -13.59 -7.25
C ALA A 72 -20.52 -14.39 -6.59
N LEU A 73 -19.96 -13.87 -5.49
CA LEU A 73 -18.96 -14.58 -4.69
C LEU A 73 -19.51 -15.91 -4.14
N ASP A 74 -20.72 -15.91 -3.59
CA ASP A 74 -21.39 -17.12 -3.08
C ASP A 74 -21.57 -18.19 -4.16
N ALA A 75 -22.03 -17.80 -5.35
CA ALA A 75 -22.20 -18.71 -6.49
C ALA A 75 -20.86 -19.28 -6.97
N VAL A 76 -19.81 -18.44 -7.09
CA VAL A 76 -18.47 -18.88 -7.47
C VAL A 76 -17.90 -19.86 -6.43
N LEU A 77 -17.99 -19.54 -5.14
CA LEU A 77 -17.49 -20.42 -4.07
C LEU A 77 -18.24 -21.75 -4.02
N LYS A 78 -19.57 -21.72 -4.15
CA LYS A 78 -20.42 -22.94 -4.16
C LYS A 78 -20.09 -23.88 -5.32
N HIS A 79 -19.71 -23.34 -6.48
CA HIS A 79 -19.46 -24.11 -7.70
C HIS A 79 -17.97 -24.16 -8.10
N ASN A 80 -17.06 -23.84 -7.18
CA ASN A 80 -15.64 -23.67 -7.46
C ASN A 80 -15.01 -24.90 -8.14
N SER A 81 -15.32 -26.12 -7.69
CA SER A 81 -14.81 -27.36 -8.32
C SER A 81 -15.19 -27.49 -9.79
N LEU A 82 -16.47 -27.25 -10.11
CA LEU A 82 -16.98 -27.29 -11.49
C LEU A 82 -16.36 -26.20 -12.37
N ILE A 83 -16.08 -25.02 -11.80
CA ILE A 83 -15.42 -23.93 -12.51
C ILE A 83 -13.98 -24.32 -12.84
N ILE A 84 -13.24 -24.86 -11.86
CA ILE A 84 -11.86 -25.33 -12.05
C ILE A 84 -11.80 -26.42 -13.12
N ASP A 85 -12.65 -27.45 -13.04
CA ASP A 85 -12.68 -28.55 -14.00
C ASP A 85 -12.93 -28.04 -15.44
N LYS A 86 -13.82 -27.05 -15.60
CA LYS A 86 -14.09 -26.42 -16.91
C LYS A 86 -12.92 -25.57 -17.41
N ILE A 87 -12.25 -24.83 -16.53
CA ILE A 87 -11.07 -24.04 -16.88
C ILE A 87 -9.94 -24.98 -17.34
N ASP A 88 -9.73 -26.09 -16.64
CA ASP A 88 -8.73 -27.08 -16.99
C ASP A 88 -9.04 -27.76 -18.34
N HIS A 89 -10.31 -28.06 -18.61
CA HIS A 89 -10.74 -28.57 -19.91
C HIS A 89 -10.58 -27.54 -21.04
N LEU A 90 -10.86 -26.26 -20.79
CA LEU A 90 -10.62 -25.19 -21.76
C LEU A 90 -9.13 -25.03 -22.05
N LYS A 91 -8.30 -25.10 -21.00
CA LYS A 91 -6.85 -25.04 -21.12
C LYS A 91 -6.33 -26.19 -21.97
N SER A 92 -6.72 -27.44 -21.71
CA SER A 92 -6.31 -28.56 -22.56
C SER A 92 -6.76 -28.37 -24.01
N SER A 93 -8.00 -27.91 -24.24
CA SER A 93 -8.54 -27.71 -25.60
C SER A 93 -7.81 -26.62 -26.40
N ILE A 94 -7.43 -25.50 -25.76
CA ILE A 94 -6.74 -24.39 -26.42
C ILE A 94 -5.27 -24.74 -26.66
N PHE A 95 -4.57 -25.32 -25.68
CA PHE A 95 -3.14 -25.64 -25.78
C PHE A 95 -2.85 -26.92 -26.59
N GLU A 96 -3.81 -27.84 -26.72
CA GLU A 96 -3.67 -29.03 -27.58
C GLU A 96 -4.02 -28.76 -29.06
N SER A 97 -4.50 -27.55 -29.38
CA SER A 97 -4.67 -27.11 -30.77
C SER A 97 -3.30 -26.86 -31.45
N LYS A 98 -2.62 -27.96 -31.80
CA LYS A 98 -1.43 -28.07 -32.67
C LYS A 98 -0.53 -26.83 -32.70
N LEU A 99 0.31 -26.66 -31.67
CA LEU A 99 1.61 -26.01 -31.86
C LEU A 99 2.37 -26.83 -32.92
N VAL A 100 2.48 -26.26 -34.11
CA VAL A 100 3.25 -26.82 -35.22
C VAL A 100 4.68 -27.03 -34.73
N LYS A 101 5.06 -28.28 -34.50
CA LYS A 101 6.47 -28.64 -34.29
C LYS A 101 7.21 -28.37 -35.60
N SER A 102 7.79 -27.17 -35.75
CA SER A 102 8.69 -26.90 -36.85
C SER A 102 9.98 -27.69 -36.63
N LYS A 103 10.43 -28.41 -37.66
CA LYS A 103 11.69 -29.17 -37.68
C LYS A 103 12.87 -28.30 -38.13
N GLY A 104 12.92 -27.04 -37.71
CA GLY A 104 13.98 -26.08 -38.08
C GLY A 104 14.97 -25.86 -36.94
N GLU A 105 16.20 -25.45 -37.28
CA GLU A 105 17.17 -24.92 -36.31
C GLU A 105 16.52 -23.77 -35.50
N SER A 106 16.73 -23.80 -34.19
CA SER A 106 16.18 -22.85 -33.24
C SER A 106 16.85 -21.48 -33.40
N LYS A 107 16.34 -20.63 -34.30
CA LYS A 107 16.70 -19.20 -34.31
C LYS A 107 16.24 -18.54 -33.01
N GLU A 108 17.04 -17.62 -32.46
CA GLU A 108 16.64 -16.84 -31.28
C GLU A 108 15.44 -15.94 -31.61
N VAL A 109 14.59 -15.67 -30.61
CA VAL A 109 13.39 -14.84 -30.78
C VAL A 109 13.52 -13.56 -29.96
N ILE A 110 13.53 -12.44 -30.67
CA ILE A 110 13.41 -11.10 -30.10
C ILE A 110 11.92 -10.72 -30.12
N SER A 111 11.34 -10.39 -28.98
CA SER A 111 9.97 -9.94 -28.84
C SER A 111 9.93 -8.50 -28.33
N LEU A 112 9.03 -7.71 -28.92
CA LEU A 112 8.63 -6.39 -28.46
C LEU A 112 7.10 -6.36 -28.41
N VAL A 113 6.54 -6.16 -27.24
CA VAL A 113 5.10 -6.08 -27.01
C VAL A 113 4.78 -4.70 -26.45
N ASP A 114 3.98 -3.92 -27.16
CA ASP A 114 3.39 -2.66 -26.69
C ASP A 114 1.89 -2.87 -26.50
N CYS A 115 1.38 -2.48 -25.34
CA CYS A 115 -0.03 -2.62 -24.98
C CYS A 115 -0.52 -1.31 -24.38
N THR A 116 -1.55 -0.72 -24.97
CA THR A 116 -2.19 0.50 -24.51
C THR A 116 -3.66 0.26 -24.16
N GLN A 117 -4.09 0.78 -23.02
CA GLN A 117 -5.47 0.71 -22.53
C GLN A 117 -5.92 2.09 -22.08
N LYS A 118 -6.82 2.73 -22.83
CA LYS A 118 -7.28 4.10 -22.49
C LYS A 118 -8.16 4.13 -21.23
N TYR A 119 -9.07 3.19 -21.07
CA TYR A 119 -9.88 3.06 -19.85
C TYR A 119 -10.13 1.59 -19.48
N CYS A 120 -9.84 1.24 -18.23
CA CYS A 120 -10.18 -0.04 -17.61
C CYS A 120 -10.90 0.21 -16.29
N GLY A 121 -12.12 -0.31 -16.14
CA GLY A 121 -12.92 -0.11 -14.92
C GLY A 121 -13.49 -1.39 -14.36
N TRP A 122 -13.45 -1.57 -13.05
CA TRP A 122 -14.22 -2.57 -12.32
C TRP A 122 -15.25 -1.90 -11.42
N LEU A 123 -16.50 -2.37 -11.49
CA LEU A 123 -17.63 -1.84 -10.76
C LEU A 123 -18.33 -2.97 -10.01
N ALA A 124 -18.54 -2.83 -8.71
CA ALA A 124 -19.24 -3.83 -7.90
C ALA A 124 -20.28 -3.17 -7.00
N TYR A 125 -21.39 -3.86 -6.75
CA TYR A 125 -22.44 -3.38 -5.85
C TYR A 125 -22.64 -4.30 -4.66
N LYS A 126 -22.86 -3.68 -3.50
CA LYS A 126 -23.37 -4.32 -2.29
C LYS A 126 -24.47 -3.42 -1.73
N ASP A 127 -25.71 -3.91 -1.73
CA ASP A 127 -26.88 -3.13 -1.31
C ASP A 127 -27.00 -1.82 -2.11
N GLN A 128 -26.96 -0.66 -1.45
CA GLN A 128 -26.97 0.67 -2.09
C GLN A 128 -25.56 1.25 -2.31
N THR A 129 -24.51 0.52 -1.92
CA THR A 129 -23.12 0.97 -2.02
C THR A 129 -22.50 0.47 -3.32
N ARG A 130 -21.84 1.38 -4.05
CA ARG A 130 -21.11 1.08 -5.28
C ARG A 130 -19.61 1.24 -5.06
N PHE A 131 -18.86 0.18 -5.34
CA PHE A 131 -17.40 0.14 -5.27
C PHE A 131 -16.82 0.19 -6.68
N THR A 132 -15.82 1.03 -6.89
CA THR A 132 -15.24 1.28 -8.22
C THR A 132 -13.72 1.24 -8.14
N ILE A 133 -13.10 0.60 -9.14
CA ILE A 133 -11.67 0.72 -9.43
C ILE A 133 -11.57 1.15 -10.88
N GLU A 134 -10.90 2.25 -11.17
CA GLU A 134 -10.76 2.81 -12.51
C GLU A 134 -9.29 3.08 -12.79
N LEU A 135 -8.83 2.66 -13.96
CA LEU A 135 -7.50 2.87 -14.49
C LEU A 135 -7.64 3.64 -15.81
N GLU A 136 -6.95 4.75 -15.94
CA GLU A 136 -6.95 5.59 -17.14
C GLU A 136 -5.56 5.58 -17.78
N GLU A 137 -5.51 5.49 -19.10
CA GLU A 137 -4.32 5.62 -19.95
C GLU A 137 -3.15 4.68 -19.60
N SER A 138 -3.46 3.43 -19.26
CA SER A 138 -2.44 2.44 -18.93
C SER A 138 -1.64 2.03 -20.18
N SER A 139 -0.33 1.84 -20.03
CA SER A 139 0.54 1.31 -21.07
C SER A 139 1.53 0.30 -20.51
N LEU A 140 1.84 -0.73 -21.29
CA LEU A 140 2.80 -1.77 -20.96
C LEU A 140 3.69 -2.01 -22.17
N LYS A 141 4.99 -1.85 -21.98
CA LYS A 141 6.02 -2.13 -22.99
C LYS A 141 6.95 -3.19 -22.44
N VAL A 142 7.08 -4.31 -23.13
CA VAL A 142 7.97 -5.40 -22.72
C VAL A 142 8.78 -5.82 -23.93
N GLY A 143 10.09 -5.98 -23.76
CA GLY A 143 10.92 -6.56 -24.79
C GLY A 143 12.18 -7.20 -24.24
N ASN A 144 12.71 -8.17 -24.96
CA ASN A 144 14.02 -8.75 -24.66
C ASN A 144 15.09 -8.10 -25.55
N ILE A 145 16.21 -7.75 -24.95
CA ILE A 145 17.38 -7.28 -25.71
C ILE A 145 18.35 -8.45 -25.79
N VAL A 146 18.72 -8.85 -27.00
CA VAL A 146 19.81 -9.79 -27.25
C VAL A 146 21.09 -8.98 -27.24
N ASP A 147 21.90 -9.18 -26.20
CA ASP A 147 23.24 -8.62 -26.12
C ASP A 147 24.19 -9.63 -26.81
N PRO A 148 24.93 -9.24 -27.88
CA PRO A 148 25.82 -10.15 -28.61
C PRO A 148 26.96 -10.72 -27.75
N HIS A 149 27.18 -10.19 -26.54
CA HIS A 149 28.15 -10.70 -25.56
C HIS A 149 27.53 -11.60 -24.48
N ARG A 150 26.20 -11.81 -24.47
CA ARG A 150 25.50 -12.70 -23.52
C ARG A 150 24.86 -13.89 -24.26
N ALA A 151 24.89 -15.06 -23.63
CA ALA A 151 24.11 -16.23 -24.04
C ALA A 151 22.64 -16.21 -23.52
N VAL A 152 22.22 -15.11 -22.86
CA VAL A 152 20.89 -15.00 -22.22
C VAL A 152 20.28 -13.63 -22.54
N SER A 153 19.12 -13.63 -23.18
CA SER A 153 18.31 -12.43 -23.42
C SER A 153 17.65 -11.98 -22.11
N LEU A 154 17.87 -10.73 -21.71
CA LEU A 154 17.24 -10.16 -20.52
C LEU A 154 16.00 -9.37 -20.91
N VAL A 155 14.91 -9.63 -20.21
CA VAL A 155 13.63 -8.95 -20.40
C VAL A 155 13.69 -7.59 -19.72
N SER A 156 13.49 -6.53 -20.49
CA SER A 156 13.30 -5.17 -20.03
C SER A 156 11.87 -4.72 -20.32
N GLY A 157 11.38 -3.74 -19.58
CA GLY A 157 10.04 -3.23 -19.84
C GLY A 157 9.62 -2.13 -18.89
N GLU A 158 8.49 -1.52 -19.22
CA GLU A 158 7.86 -0.43 -18.50
C GLU A 158 6.35 -0.65 -18.46
N LEU A 159 5.76 -0.58 -17.27
CA LEU A 159 4.33 -0.46 -17.05
C LEU A 159 4.06 0.95 -16.53
N VAL A 160 3.20 1.72 -17.19
CA VAL A 160 2.75 3.03 -16.71
C VAL A 160 1.23 3.00 -16.56
N VAL A 161 0.75 3.39 -15.39
CA VAL A 161 -0.65 3.59 -15.07
C VAL A 161 -0.78 5.02 -14.52
N PRO A 162 -1.05 6.01 -15.40
CA PRO A 162 -1.04 7.42 -15.03
C PRO A 162 -2.04 7.76 -13.92
N THR A 163 -3.24 7.19 -13.98
CA THR A 163 -4.28 7.43 -12.98
C THR A 163 -4.96 6.11 -12.60
N THR A 164 -4.90 5.77 -11.31
CA THR A 164 -5.74 4.73 -10.71
C THR A 164 -6.60 5.34 -9.60
N ARG A 165 -7.91 5.18 -9.69
CA ARG A 165 -8.88 5.66 -8.68
C ARG A 165 -9.66 4.49 -8.08
N ILE A 166 -9.70 4.43 -6.75
CA ILE A 166 -10.59 3.53 -6.01
C ILE A 166 -11.61 4.37 -5.27
N SER A 167 -12.90 4.14 -5.53
CA SER A 167 -13.97 4.95 -4.97
C SER A 167 -15.14 4.11 -4.43
N ILE A 168 -15.81 4.65 -3.43
CA ILE A 168 -16.97 4.09 -2.75
C ILE A 168 -18.06 5.15 -2.76
N TYR A 169 -19.15 4.86 -3.47
CA TYR A 169 -20.32 5.73 -3.51
C TYR A 169 -21.41 5.13 -2.63
N ASP A 170 -21.88 5.90 -1.66
CA ASP A 170 -22.98 5.54 -0.78
C ASP A 170 -23.82 6.79 -0.48
N PRO A 171 -25.16 6.70 -0.47
CA PRO A 171 -26.02 7.83 -0.13
C PRO A 171 -25.79 8.42 1.27
N GLN A 172 -25.14 7.68 2.18
CA GLN A 172 -24.91 8.11 3.57
C GLN A 172 -23.80 9.17 3.73
N PHE A 173 -23.01 9.45 2.69
CA PHE A 173 -21.98 10.48 2.73
C PHE A 173 -21.83 11.21 1.39
N SER A 174 -21.22 12.40 1.43
CA SER A 174 -21.11 13.25 0.24
C SER A 174 -20.20 12.63 -0.82
N VAL A 175 -20.52 12.89 -2.10
CA VAL A 175 -19.72 12.42 -3.24
C VAL A 175 -18.27 12.89 -3.16
N GLY A 176 -18.01 14.04 -2.54
CA GLY A 176 -16.65 14.56 -2.32
C GLY A 176 -15.75 13.65 -1.49
N LEU A 177 -16.31 12.78 -0.64
CA LEU A 177 -15.58 11.82 0.19
C LEU A 177 -15.49 10.42 -0.44
N SER A 178 -16.04 10.24 -1.64
CA SER A 178 -16.19 8.91 -2.25
C SER A 178 -14.87 8.29 -2.70
N THR A 179 -13.86 9.08 -3.07
CA THR A 179 -12.61 8.53 -3.61
C THR A 179 -11.66 8.26 -2.46
N LEU A 180 -11.27 7.00 -2.31
CA LEU A 180 -10.43 6.49 -1.23
C LEU A 180 -8.94 6.59 -1.57
N LEU A 181 -8.60 6.21 -2.80
CA LEU A 181 -7.23 6.12 -3.26
C LEU A 181 -7.15 6.68 -4.68
N ASP A 182 -6.19 7.57 -4.91
CA ASP A 182 -5.87 8.16 -6.21
C ASP A 182 -4.34 8.18 -6.36
N TYR A 183 -3.81 7.43 -7.33
CA TYR A 183 -2.36 7.32 -7.49
C TYR A 183 -1.92 7.11 -8.93
N HIS A 184 -0.71 7.59 -9.20
CA HIS A 184 0.08 7.29 -10.38
C HIS A 184 1.06 6.15 -10.06
N LEU A 185 1.25 5.22 -11.00
CA LEU A 185 2.24 4.14 -10.88
C LEU A 185 3.01 3.94 -12.19
N SER A 186 4.33 3.95 -12.11
CA SER A 186 5.23 3.51 -13.17
C SER A 186 6.17 2.45 -12.62
N VAL A 187 6.33 1.33 -13.33
CA VAL A 187 7.23 0.23 -12.96
C VAL A 187 8.13 -0.06 -14.14
N LYS A 188 9.44 0.05 -13.95
CA LYS A 188 10.47 -0.14 -14.98
C LYS A 188 11.42 -1.25 -14.55
N VAL A 189 11.75 -2.14 -15.48
CA VAL A 189 12.81 -3.13 -15.32
C VAL A 189 13.97 -2.72 -16.20
N LEU A 190 15.09 -2.38 -15.56
CA LEU A 190 16.31 -1.89 -16.20
C LEU A 190 17.39 -2.97 -16.11
N ASN A 191 18.17 -3.14 -17.17
CA ASN A 191 19.32 -4.05 -17.17
C ASN A 191 20.57 -3.26 -16.74
N ASP A 192 21.27 -3.74 -15.71
CA ASP A 192 22.46 -3.07 -15.18
C ASP A 192 23.63 -3.21 -16.17
N ALA A 193 24.42 -2.13 -16.28
CA ALA A 193 25.68 -2.16 -17.02
C ALA A 193 26.69 -3.10 -16.33
N PHE A 194 27.48 -3.83 -17.12
CA PHE A 194 28.54 -4.69 -16.60
C PHE A 194 29.52 -3.88 -15.75
N THR A 195 29.77 -4.34 -14.53
CA THR A 195 30.92 -3.93 -13.74
C THR A 195 31.86 -5.13 -13.62
N GLU A 196 33.16 -4.91 -13.81
CA GLU A 196 34.17 -5.98 -13.72
C GLU A 196 34.08 -6.64 -12.33
N GLY A 197 33.67 -7.92 -12.30
CA GLY A 197 33.53 -8.72 -11.06
C GLY A 197 32.13 -9.30 -10.80
N ASP A 198 31.09 -8.91 -11.55
CA ASP A 198 29.77 -9.53 -11.50
C ASP A 198 29.57 -10.48 -12.70
N ASP A 199 29.69 -11.80 -12.46
CA ASP A 199 29.58 -12.84 -13.51
C ASP A 199 28.17 -12.94 -14.14
N HIS A 200 27.19 -12.22 -13.58
CA HIS A 200 25.82 -12.14 -14.08
C HIS A 200 25.34 -10.69 -14.02
N GLY A 201 25.27 -9.99 -15.16
CA GLY A 201 24.74 -8.63 -15.19
C GLY A 201 23.33 -8.55 -14.58
N GLY A 202 23.17 -7.74 -13.54
CA GLY A 202 21.95 -7.63 -12.75
C GLY A 202 20.78 -6.94 -13.46
N GLN A 203 19.59 -7.06 -12.87
CA GLN A 203 18.41 -6.27 -13.27
C GLN A 203 17.95 -5.42 -12.08
N SER A 204 17.73 -4.13 -12.34
CA SER A 204 17.17 -3.18 -11.38
C SER A 204 15.67 -3.03 -11.60
N LEU A 205 14.90 -3.08 -10.52
CA LEU A 205 13.47 -2.74 -10.53
C LEU A 205 13.29 -1.29 -10.06
N GLN A 206 12.68 -0.44 -10.86
CA GLN A 206 12.31 0.93 -10.47
C GLN A 206 10.79 1.05 -10.39
N VAL A 207 10.30 1.51 -9.25
CA VAL A 207 8.89 1.83 -9.00
C VAL A 207 8.79 3.32 -8.75
N GLU A 208 7.96 4.02 -9.51
CA GLU A 208 7.81 5.47 -9.46
C GLU A 208 6.33 5.87 -9.35
N SER A 209 6.06 6.91 -8.57
CA SER A 209 4.72 7.47 -8.38
C SER A 209 4.80 8.99 -8.34
N GLU A 210 4.15 9.70 -9.27
CA GLU A 210 4.12 11.17 -9.28
C GLU A 210 3.23 11.76 -8.18
N TYR A 211 2.21 10.99 -7.77
CA TYR A 211 1.37 11.28 -6.64
C TYR A 211 0.77 9.97 -6.09
N PHE A 212 0.63 9.91 -4.77
CA PHE A 212 -0.04 8.81 -4.08
C PHE A 212 -0.90 9.38 -2.95
N ARG A 213 -2.22 9.41 -3.18
CA ARG A 213 -3.16 10.14 -2.33
C ARG A 213 -4.19 9.17 -1.77
N VAL A 214 -4.26 9.09 -0.45
CA VAL A 214 -5.26 8.31 0.27
C VAL A 214 -6.14 9.28 1.03
N CYS A 215 -7.45 9.23 0.82
CA CYS A 215 -8.41 10.04 1.55
C CYS A 215 -9.39 9.12 2.28
N VAL A 216 -9.33 9.11 3.62
CA VAL A 216 -10.22 8.30 4.45
C VAL A 216 -11.05 9.21 5.32
N SER A 217 -12.31 8.84 5.50
CA SER A 217 -13.20 9.43 6.50
C SER A 217 -13.90 8.32 7.29
N PRO A 218 -14.39 8.59 8.51
CA PRO A 218 -15.11 7.60 9.31
C PRO A 218 -16.21 6.83 8.56
N PRO A 219 -17.16 7.46 7.85
CA PRO A 219 -18.24 6.73 7.17
C PRO A 219 -17.72 5.84 6.03
N VAL A 220 -16.69 6.28 5.29
CA VAL A 220 -16.05 5.49 4.23
C VAL A 220 -15.36 4.26 4.82
N LEU A 221 -14.63 4.44 5.93
CA LEU A 221 -13.98 3.34 6.64
C LEU A 221 -14.99 2.27 7.09
N PHE A 222 -16.15 2.67 7.60
CA PHE A 222 -17.19 1.73 8.02
C PHE A 222 -17.69 0.87 6.85
N LYS A 223 -17.93 1.45 5.67
CA LYS A 223 -18.34 0.70 4.48
C LYS A 223 -17.28 -0.28 3.98
N ILE A 224 -16.00 0.09 4.04
CA ILE A 224 -14.89 -0.83 3.70
C ILE A 224 -14.90 -2.04 4.63
N LEU A 225 -15.04 -1.81 5.93
CA LEU A 225 -15.06 -2.87 6.93
C LEU A 225 -16.30 -3.76 6.81
N GLU A 226 -17.47 -3.19 6.54
CA GLU A 226 -18.70 -3.95 6.27
C GLU A 226 -18.58 -4.85 5.04
N LEU A 227 -17.95 -4.36 3.97
CA LEU A 227 -17.67 -5.16 2.78
C LEU A 227 -16.68 -6.29 3.11
N SER A 228 -15.58 -5.97 3.77
CA SER A 228 -14.57 -6.96 4.19
C SER A 228 -15.17 -8.05 5.06
N ASP A 229 -16.04 -7.70 6.01
CA ASP A 229 -16.77 -8.66 6.84
C ASP A 229 -17.72 -9.53 6.02
N ALA A 230 -18.44 -8.97 5.06
CA ALA A 230 -19.35 -9.72 4.21
C ALA A 230 -18.60 -10.74 3.35
N ILE A 231 -17.47 -10.35 2.76
CA ILE A 231 -16.59 -11.22 1.98
C ILE A 231 -16.01 -12.33 2.87
N LYS A 232 -15.44 -11.95 4.02
CA LYS A 232 -14.84 -12.92 4.95
C LYS A 232 -15.84 -13.96 5.42
N ARG A 233 -17.05 -13.55 5.82
CA ARG A 233 -18.11 -14.49 6.23
C ARG A 233 -18.46 -15.50 5.14
N LYS A 234 -18.37 -15.13 3.86
CA LYS A 234 -18.57 -16.06 2.75
C LYS A 234 -17.41 -17.04 2.64
N PHE A 235 -16.16 -16.59 2.71
CA PHE A 235 -15.02 -17.51 2.74
C PHE A 235 -15.07 -18.50 3.92
N ASP A 236 -15.32 -18.00 5.13
CA ASP A 236 -15.41 -18.82 6.35
C ASP A 236 -16.51 -19.91 6.25
N GLN A 237 -17.60 -19.65 5.52
CA GLN A 237 -18.68 -20.64 5.29
C GLN A 237 -18.24 -21.83 4.44
N TYR A 238 -17.29 -21.63 3.51
CA TYR A 238 -16.86 -22.66 2.56
C TYR A 238 -15.48 -23.26 2.88
N GLU A 239 -14.73 -22.72 3.84
CA GLU A 239 -13.41 -23.23 4.24
C GLU A 239 -13.45 -24.70 4.74
N GLY A 240 -14.55 -25.13 5.34
CA GLY A 240 -14.78 -26.54 5.73
C GLY A 240 -15.08 -27.49 4.55
N ILE A 241 -15.45 -26.96 3.39
CA ILE A 241 -15.78 -27.72 2.17
C ILE A 241 -14.52 -27.91 1.30
N PHE A 242 -13.59 -26.95 1.30
CA PHE A 242 -12.34 -27.05 0.53
C PHE A 242 -11.28 -27.96 1.18
N THR A 243 -11.40 -28.23 2.47
CA THR A 243 -10.46 -29.06 3.24
C THR A 243 -10.88 -30.54 3.38
N SER A 244 -12.06 -30.91 2.86
CA SER A 244 -12.65 -32.25 2.98
C SER A 244 -12.56 -33.07 1.69
N LYS A 245 -11.36 -33.18 1.11
CA LYS A 245 -10.99 -34.40 0.38
C LYS A 245 -10.14 -35.25 1.32
N PRO A 246 -10.67 -36.32 1.94
CA PRO A 246 -9.83 -37.35 2.50
C PRO A 246 -9.14 -38.01 1.30
N HIS A 247 -7.88 -37.67 1.08
CA HIS A 247 -7.03 -38.50 0.25
C HIS A 247 -6.95 -39.83 0.99
N GLU A 248 -7.59 -40.87 0.45
CA GLU A 248 -7.32 -42.24 0.86
C GLU A 248 -5.80 -42.41 0.82
N ALA A 249 -5.24 -42.65 2.00
CA ALA A 249 -3.83 -42.91 2.17
C ALA A 249 -3.52 -44.25 1.50
N VAL A 250 -3.07 -44.19 0.25
CA VAL A 250 -2.28 -45.26 -0.34
C VAL A 250 -1.01 -45.37 0.53
N PRO A 251 -0.71 -46.53 1.13
CA PRO A 251 0.47 -46.67 1.96
C PRO A 251 1.72 -46.53 1.09
N ALA A 252 2.44 -45.42 1.25
CA ALA A 252 3.74 -45.22 0.63
C ALA A 252 4.74 -46.22 1.23
N PRO A 253 5.56 -46.92 0.41
CA PRO A 253 6.63 -47.77 0.92
C PRO A 253 7.66 -46.89 1.64
N ALA A 254 8.16 -47.42 2.76
CA ALA A 254 9.19 -46.77 3.57
C ALA A 254 10.42 -46.44 2.71
N ALA A 255 10.62 -45.15 2.44
CA ALA A 255 11.83 -44.63 1.85
C ALA A 255 12.60 -43.85 2.92
N GLU A 256 13.86 -44.23 3.03
CA GLU A 256 14.85 -43.81 4.02
C GLU A 256 15.09 -42.30 4.05
N GLY A 257 15.62 -41.85 5.20
CA GLY A 257 15.75 -40.44 5.56
C GLY A 257 16.42 -39.57 4.52
N LEU A 258 15.67 -38.58 4.02
CA LEU A 258 16.22 -37.42 3.33
C LEU A 258 16.44 -36.28 4.33
N PRO A 259 17.62 -35.63 4.32
CA PRO A 259 17.94 -34.59 5.28
C PRO A 259 17.06 -33.36 5.05
N LEU A 260 16.43 -32.95 6.15
CA LEU A 260 15.57 -31.79 6.31
C LEU A 260 16.38 -30.48 6.27
N GLU A 261 17.08 -30.16 5.17
CA GLU A 261 17.85 -28.91 5.08
C GLU A 261 18.17 -28.49 3.63
N LYS A 262 17.16 -27.99 2.91
CA LYS A 262 17.35 -26.98 1.85
C LYS A 262 16.18 -26.01 1.89
N VAL A 263 16.25 -25.06 2.83
CA VAL A 263 15.57 -23.78 2.64
C VAL A 263 16.13 -23.23 1.34
N ILE A 264 15.29 -23.24 0.29
CA ILE A 264 15.62 -22.70 -1.01
C ILE A 264 15.90 -21.21 -0.79
N SER A 265 17.17 -20.82 -0.66
CA SER A 265 17.60 -19.43 -0.87
C SER A 265 17.26 -19.08 -2.30
N ARG A 266 16.03 -18.60 -2.52
CA ARG A 266 15.64 -17.95 -3.77
C ARG A 266 16.56 -16.74 -3.89
N LYS A 267 17.54 -16.81 -4.79
CA LYS A 267 18.32 -15.65 -5.18
C LYS A 267 17.32 -14.55 -5.58
N PRO A 268 17.47 -13.32 -5.08
CA PRO A 268 16.55 -12.24 -5.45
C PRO A 268 16.57 -12.07 -6.97
N LEU A 269 15.38 -11.90 -7.56
CA LEU A 269 15.20 -11.75 -9.00
C LEU A 269 15.87 -10.47 -9.54
N PHE A 270 16.03 -9.46 -8.67
CA PHE A 270 16.60 -8.16 -8.98
C PHE A 270 17.84 -7.89 -8.11
N SER A 271 18.86 -7.26 -8.69
CA SER A 271 20.08 -6.82 -8.01
C SER A 271 19.80 -5.63 -7.08
N SER A 272 18.91 -4.74 -7.49
CA SER A 272 18.43 -3.61 -6.68
C SER A 272 16.96 -3.29 -6.96
N VAL A 273 16.34 -2.63 -5.98
CA VAL A 273 14.99 -2.07 -6.08
C VAL A 273 15.04 -0.60 -5.72
N HIS A 274 14.53 0.25 -6.60
CA HIS A 274 14.44 1.68 -6.47
C HIS A 274 12.96 2.06 -6.36
N VAL A 275 12.57 2.79 -5.33
CA VAL A 275 11.21 3.29 -5.14
C VAL A 275 11.26 4.80 -5.02
N LEU A 276 10.54 5.49 -5.90
CA LEU A 276 10.39 6.93 -5.93
C LEU A 276 8.90 7.25 -5.77
N SER A 277 8.55 8.05 -4.78
CA SER A 277 7.18 8.54 -4.64
C SER A 277 7.21 10.03 -4.37
N TYR A 278 6.57 10.78 -5.25
CA TYR A 278 6.35 12.20 -5.15
C TYR A 278 4.93 12.44 -4.61
N ASN A 279 4.73 13.53 -3.89
CA ASN A 279 3.41 13.97 -3.41
C ASN A 279 2.62 12.84 -2.69
N PHE A 280 3.29 12.13 -1.79
CA PHE A 280 2.65 11.12 -0.95
C PHE A 280 1.81 11.81 0.13
N CYS A 281 0.52 11.51 0.19
CA CYS A 281 -0.41 12.16 1.12
C CYS A 281 -1.47 11.18 1.64
N LEU A 282 -1.55 11.06 2.95
CA LEU A 282 -2.60 10.36 3.68
C LEU A 282 -3.48 11.39 4.39
N GLY A 283 -4.71 11.53 3.93
CA GLY A 283 -5.73 12.41 4.50
C GLY A 283 -6.72 11.65 5.36
N TRP A 284 -6.97 12.20 6.54
CA TRP A 284 -8.08 11.83 7.41
C TRP A 284 -9.06 12.99 7.51
N VAL A 285 -10.20 12.88 6.81
CA VAL A 285 -11.23 13.92 6.72
C VAL A 285 -12.36 13.62 7.70
N PHE A 286 -12.76 14.61 8.51
CA PHE A 286 -13.73 14.40 9.59
C PHE A 286 -15.18 14.29 9.11
N GLY A 287 -15.49 14.70 7.88
CA GLY A 287 -16.82 14.57 7.27
C GLY A 287 -17.88 15.57 7.75
N GLY A 288 -17.49 16.65 8.43
CA GLY A 288 -18.38 17.73 8.87
C GLY A 288 -18.49 18.90 7.87
N SER A 289 -19.51 19.76 8.03
CA SER A 289 -19.76 20.95 7.21
C SER A 289 -18.82 22.14 7.47
N HIS A 290 -17.86 21.99 8.38
CA HIS A 290 -16.98 23.06 8.81
C HIS A 290 -15.76 23.21 7.90
N LYS A 291 -15.51 24.42 7.39
CA LYS A 291 -14.45 24.70 6.41
C LYS A 291 -13.06 24.85 7.03
N ASP A 292 -12.95 25.35 8.26
CA ASP A 292 -11.67 25.82 8.81
C ASP A 292 -10.71 24.70 9.25
N TYR A 293 -11.24 23.51 9.53
CA TYR A 293 -10.46 22.31 9.91
C TYR A 293 -11.18 21.07 9.37
N PRO A 294 -11.05 20.79 8.06
CA PRO A 294 -11.79 19.72 7.41
C PRO A 294 -11.21 18.33 7.75
N GLY A 295 -9.94 18.27 8.12
CA GLY A 295 -9.23 17.03 8.42
C GLY A 295 -7.75 17.27 8.72
N MET A 296 -6.99 16.18 8.73
CA MET A 296 -5.53 16.17 8.88
C MET A 296 -4.90 15.44 7.70
N ILE A 297 -3.73 15.90 7.26
CA ILE A 297 -2.92 15.23 6.26
C ILE A 297 -1.55 14.88 6.82
N LEU A 298 -1.07 13.69 6.49
CA LEU A 298 0.27 13.22 6.80
C LEU A 298 0.91 12.78 5.49
N GLY A 299 2.12 13.23 5.21
CA GLY A 299 2.71 12.92 3.92
C GLY A 299 4.18 13.28 3.81
N ALA A 300 4.67 13.17 2.60
CA ALA A 300 5.98 13.68 2.21
C ALA A 300 5.97 14.15 0.77
N GLU A 301 6.72 15.20 0.50
CA GLU A 301 6.88 15.71 -0.86
C GLU A 301 7.63 14.71 -1.73
N ARG A 302 8.66 14.05 -1.18
CA ARG A 302 9.43 13.02 -1.88
C ARG A 302 9.87 11.90 -0.95
N ILE A 303 9.71 10.67 -1.41
CA ILE A 303 10.17 9.43 -0.78
C ILE A 303 11.09 8.74 -1.77
N PHE A 304 12.32 8.47 -1.36
CA PHE A 304 13.29 7.71 -2.13
C PHE A 304 13.74 6.51 -1.32
N ALA A 305 13.47 5.29 -1.79
CA ALA A 305 14.03 4.07 -1.23
C ALA A 305 14.90 3.39 -2.27
N VAL A 306 16.11 3.01 -1.89
CA VAL A 306 16.99 2.18 -2.71
C VAL A 306 17.45 1.02 -1.86
N THR A 307 17.24 -0.20 -2.34
CA THR A 307 17.68 -1.42 -1.68
C THR A 307 18.54 -2.23 -2.65
N LYS A 308 19.64 -2.77 -2.14
CA LYS A 308 20.50 -3.76 -2.80
C LYS A 308 20.69 -4.92 -1.81
N ALA A 309 21.25 -6.03 -2.25
CA ALA A 309 21.63 -7.11 -1.33
C ALA A 309 22.39 -6.54 -0.12
N ASP A 310 21.88 -6.87 1.08
CA ASP A 310 22.46 -6.50 2.38
C ASP A 310 22.59 -5.00 2.70
N LEU A 311 22.09 -4.09 1.86
CA LEU A 311 22.13 -2.65 2.17
C LEU A 311 20.92 -1.90 1.62
N GLY A 312 20.57 -0.81 2.27
CA GLY A 312 19.53 0.06 1.74
C GLY A 312 19.49 1.43 2.39
N LYS A 313 18.79 2.32 1.70
CA LYS A 313 18.66 3.72 2.04
C LYS A 313 17.25 4.18 1.74
N LEU A 314 16.57 4.69 2.75
CA LEU A 314 15.30 5.38 2.65
C LEU A 314 15.53 6.85 3.00
N THR A 315 15.09 7.75 2.14
CA THR A 315 15.14 9.20 2.34
C THR A 315 13.75 9.78 2.15
N LEU A 316 13.26 10.43 3.20
CA LEU A 316 12.08 11.27 3.21
C LEU A 316 12.53 12.72 3.02
N VAL A 317 11.93 13.45 2.10
CA VAL A 317 12.16 14.89 1.92
C VAL A 317 10.82 15.61 2.03
N GLY A 318 10.79 16.67 2.83
CA GLY A 318 9.59 17.45 3.09
C GLY A 318 8.49 16.61 3.73
N GLY A 319 8.79 15.89 4.80
CA GLY A 319 7.78 15.14 5.56
C GLY A 319 6.90 16.10 6.36
N TYR A 320 5.58 15.92 6.35
CA TYR A 320 4.65 16.85 7.00
C TYR A 320 3.50 16.14 7.69
N LEU A 321 3.01 16.78 8.76
CA LEU A 321 1.70 16.57 9.37
C LEU A 321 1.02 17.93 9.41
N SER A 322 -0.07 18.12 8.67
CA SER A 322 -0.72 19.43 8.46
C SER A 322 -2.23 19.31 8.55
N VAL A 323 -2.91 20.45 8.61
CA VAL A 323 -4.37 20.52 8.42
C VAL A 323 -4.68 20.23 6.96
N ALA A 324 -5.74 19.47 6.69
CA ALA A 324 -6.20 19.25 5.33
C ALA A 324 -6.70 20.56 4.71
N HIS A 325 -6.39 20.79 3.44
CA HIS A 325 -6.78 22.03 2.73
C HIS A 325 -8.25 22.10 2.37
N GLY A 326 -8.93 20.96 2.35
CA GLY A 326 -10.30 20.84 1.91
C GLY A 326 -10.98 19.58 2.43
N SER A 327 -12.29 19.53 2.27
CA SER A 327 -13.15 18.44 2.76
C SER A 327 -13.50 17.42 1.67
N THR A 328 -12.91 17.53 0.48
CA THR A 328 -13.13 16.59 -0.62
C THR A 328 -11.83 15.93 -1.05
N THR A 329 -11.95 14.78 -1.73
CA THR A 329 -10.80 14.02 -2.23
C THR A 329 -9.94 14.80 -3.23
N SER A 330 -10.52 15.78 -3.92
CA SER A 330 -9.79 16.64 -4.86
C SER A 330 -9.15 17.87 -4.21
N SER A 331 -9.52 18.21 -2.97
CA SER A 331 -9.12 19.46 -2.31
C SER A 331 -8.38 19.28 -0.98
N PHE A 332 -8.32 18.06 -0.43
CA PHE A 332 -7.71 17.82 0.87
C PHE A 332 -6.18 17.98 0.90
N TYR A 333 -5.54 17.88 -0.26
CA TYR A 333 -4.09 17.98 -0.44
C TYR A 333 -3.71 19.29 -1.12
N SER A 334 -2.48 19.77 -0.87
CA SER A 334 -1.92 20.96 -1.52
C SER A 334 -1.23 20.63 -2.84
N SER A 335 -1.23 21.59 -3.75
CA SER A 335 -0.35 21.61 -4.95
C SER A 335 1.00 22.28 -4.68
N ALA A 336 1.13 23.04 -3.59
CA ALA A 336 2.35 23.71 -3.15
C ALA A 336 2.98 23.00 -1.95
N SER A 337 4.23 23.36 -1.64
CA SER A 337 4.93 22.85 -0.45
C SER A 337 4.14 23.14 0.82
N GLU A 338 4.08 22.16 1.72
CA GLU A 338 3.48 22.36 3.04
C GLU A 338 4.34 23.27 3.93
N PHE A 339 5.58 23.59 3.55
CA PHE A 339 6.47 24.41 4.37
C PHE A 339 5.91 25.81 4.65
N ASP A 340 5.13 26.43 3.78
CA ASP A 340 4.66 27.80 4.04
C ASP A 340 3.33 27.86 4.82
N ASN A 341 2.70 26.72 5.06
CA ASN A 341 1.40 26.65 5.71
C ASN A 341 1.48 26.81 7.24
N LEU A 342 0.38 27.29 7.83
CA LEU A 342 0.15 27.27 9.28
C LEU A 342 -0.54 25.97 9.70
N ASN A 343 -0.53 25.68 11.01
CA ASN A 343 -1.07 24.45 11.61
C ASN A 343 -0.44 23.17 11.06
N ARG A 344 0.89 23.13 11.08
CA ARG A 344 1.69 22.03 10.55
C ARG A 344 2.87 21.66 11.46
N ALA A 345 3.37 20.46 11.27
CA ALA A 345 4.70 20.02 11.62
C ALA A 345 5.40 19.58 10.33
N PHE A 346 6.58 20.12 10.05
CA PHE A 346 7.35 19.86 8.82
C PHE A 346 8.78 19.46 9.16
N MET A 347 9.25 18.38 8.55
CA MET A 347 10.61 17.89 8.70
C MET A 347 11.28 17.87 7.31
N PRO A 348 12.29 18.73 7.08
CA PRO A 348 12.90 18.88 5.76
C PRO A 348 13.48 17.58 5.21
N LYS A 349 14.11 16.78 6.07
CA LYS A 349 14.74 15.53 5.66
C LYS A 349 14.79 14.51 6.79
N VAL A 350 14.48 13.26 6.46
CA VAL A 350 14.77 12.08 7.28
C VAL A 350 15.46 11.06 6.41
N GLN A 351 16.50 10.43 6.93
CA GLN A 351 17.24 9.40 6.23
C GLN A 351 17.47 8.20 7.13
N LEU A 352 17.05 7.03 6.66
CA LEU A 352 17.32 5.73 7.26
C LEU A 352 18.26 4.97 6.34
N ASN A 353 19.43 4.58 6.83
CA ASN A 353 20.35 3.69 6.14
C ASN A 353 20.45 2.39 6.94
N TYR A 354 20.52 1.25 6.25
CA TYR A 354 20.85 -0.01 6.86
C TYR A 354 21.91 -0.76 6.06
N TYR A 355 22.67 -1.58 6.77
CA TYR A 355 23.69 -2.47 6.21
C TYR A 355 23.78 -3.75 7.04
N VAL A 356 23.88 -4.89 6.36
CA VAL A 356 24.06 -6.21 6.95
C VAL A 356 25.45 -6.72 6.58
N ASP A 357 26.31 -6.89 7.57
CA ASP A 357 27.63 -7.51 7.39
C ASP A 357 27.45 -9.01 7.08
N PRO A 358 28.31 -9.64 6.25
CA PRO A 358 28.43 -11.09 6.09
C PRO A 358 28.34 -11.91 7.40
N LYS A 359 28.77 -11.36 8.54
CA LYS A 359 28.65 -11.97 9.87
C LYS A 359 27.24 -11.86 10.49
N GLN A 360 26.23 -11.48 9.72
CA GLN A 360 24.85 -11.23 10.15
C GLN A 360 24.78 -10.17 11.27
N LYS A 361 25.55 -9.09 11.11
CA LYS A 361 25.46 -7.91 11.99
C LYS A 361 24.71 -6.82 11.26
N LEU A 362 23.64 -6.32 11.87
CA LEU A 362 22.80 -5.27 11.31
C LEU A 362 23.24 -3.92 11.85
N TRP A 363 23.52 -2.98 10.96
CA TRP A 363 23.80 -1.59 11.27
C TRP A 363 22.66 -0.74 10.74
N ILE A 364 22.05 0.06 11.61
CA ILE A 364 20.96 0.98 11.28
C ILE A 364 21.39 2.37 11.68
N THR A 365 21.25 3.33 10.77
CA THR A 365 21.46 4.76 11.06
C THR A 365 20.25 5.55 10.60
N LEU A 366 19.55 6.16 11.54
CA LEU A 366 18.45 7.08 11.30
C LEU A 366 18.92 8.51 11.62
N LYS A 367 18.77 9.43 10.67
CA LYS A 367 19.09 10.86 10.83
C LYS A 367 17.88 11.69 10.44
N GLY A 368 17.39 12.53 11.33
CA GLY A 368 16.34 13.50 11.07
C GLY A 368 16.84 14.93 11.27
N ASP A 369 16.47 15.81 10.34
CA ASP A 369 16.68 17.25 10.47
C ASP A 369 15.75 17.85 11.54
N GLU A 370 15.89 19.15 11.76
CA GLU A 370 15.10 19.87 12.75
C GLU A 370 13.62 19.91 12.35
N LEU A 371 12.74 19.55 13.28
CA LEU A 371 11.28 19.59 13.07
C LEU A 371 10.77 21.03 13.27
N ASP A 372 10.16 21.62 12.24
CA ASP A 372 9.54 22.94 12.31
C ASP A 372 8.02 22.81 12.48
N VAL A 373 7.53 23.20 13.64
CA VAL A 373 6.10 23.16 14.01
C VAL A 373 5.58 24.58 14.06
N ARG A 374 4.50 24.85 13.31
CA ARG A 374 3.82 26.16 13.29
C ARG A 374 2.34 25.95 13.54
N CYS A 375 1.83 26.46 14.65
CA CYS A 375 0.44 26.30 15.06
C CYS A 375 -0.19 27.65 15.39
N MET A 376 -1.50 27.79 15.16
CA MET A 376 -2.29 28.89 15.68
C MET A 376 -2.95 28.49 17.01
N SER A 377 -3.22 29.43 17.90
CA SER A 377 -3.85 29.14 19.20
C SER A 377 -5.23 28.46 19.08
N ASN A 378 -5.96 28.72 17.99
CA ASN A 378 -7.25 28.09 17.70
C ASN A 378 -7.14 26.67 17.09
N SER A 379 -5.92 26.14 16.87
CA SER A 379 -5.71 24.78 16.35
C SER A 379 -6.15 23.69 17.33
N THR A 380 -6.48 24.04 18.57
CA THR A 380 -7.12 23.17 19.56
C THR A 380 -8.43 22.55 19.05
N VAL A 381 -9.16 23.26 18.18
CA VAL A 381 -10.36 22.74 17.50
C VAL A 381 -10.03 21.53 16.62
N LEU A 382 -8.84 21.49 16.01
CA LEU A 382 -8.37 20.33 15.23
C LEU A 382 -8.25 19.09 16.12
N ILE A 383 -7.65 19.26 17.31
CA ILE A 383 -7.46 18.18 18.29
C ILE A 383 -8.82 17.64 18.74
N GLU A 384 -9.75 18.53 19.08
CA GLU A 384 -11.10 18.15 19.50
C GLU A 384 -11.85 17.36 18.42
N ARG A 385 -11.79 17.82 17.16
CA ARG A 385 -12.39 17.12 16.02
C ARG A 385 -11.72 15.77 15.77
N GLY A 386 -10.40 15.71 15.88
CA GLY A 386 -9.63 14.47 15.81
C GLY A 386 -10.06 13.47 16.89
N MET A 387 -10.22 13.92 18.14
CA MET A 387 -10.70 13.08 19.24
C MET A 387 -12.14 12.61 19.05
N LYS A 388 -13.05 13.48 18.60
CA LYS A 388 -14.45 13.12 18.27
C LYS A 388 -14.49 12.05 17.17
N SER A 389 -13.72 12.24 16.11
CA SER A 389 -13.59 11.29 15.00
C SER A 389 -13.02 9.94 15.49
N GLY A 390 -11.97 9.97 16.31
CA GLY A 390 -11.39 8.76 16.92
C GLY A 390 -12.38 8.02 17.82
N THR A 391 -13.20 8.75 18.59
CA THR A 391 -14.24 8.17 19.45
C THR A 391 -15.34 7.51 18.63
N GLN A 392 -15.74 8.12 17.50
CA GLN A 392 -16.70 7.53 16.56
C GLN A 392 -16.19 6.21 15.99
N VAL A 393 -14.93 6.17 15.55
CA VAL A 393 -14.29 4.96 15.03
C VAL A 393 -14.19 3.89 16.12
N ARG A 394 -13.74 4.27 17.32
CA ARG A 394 -13.67 3.36 18.47
C ARG A 394 -15.04 2.77 18.81
N GLY A 395 -16.09 3.59 18.85
CA GLY A 395 -17.46 3.15 19.12
C GLY A 395 -17.96 2.13 18.08
N PHE A 396 -17.61 2.32 16.81
CA PHE A 396 -17.90 1.35 15.76
C PHE A 396 -17.21 -0.01 16.00
N PHE A 397 -15.91 0.01 16.33
CA PHE A 397 -15.16 -1.22 16.63
C PHE A 397 -15.65 -1.93 17.89
N GLU A 398 -16.00 -1.18 18.94
CA GLU A 398 -16.57 -1.75 20.18
C GLU A 398 -17.96 -2.35 19.95
N SER A 399 -18.81 -1.72 19.13
CA SER A 399 -20.10 -2.29 18.73
C SER A 399 -19.90 -3.58 17.93
N ARG A 400 -18.95 -3.57 16.99
CA ARG A 400 -18.58 -4.74 16.19
C ARG A 400 -18.06 -5.90 17.03
N SER A 401 -17.20 -5.64 18.02
CA SER A 401 -16.67 -6.69 18.91
C SER A 401 -17.77 -7.27 19.79
N LYS A 402 -18.65 -6.44 20.38
CA LYS A 402 -19.80 -6.89 21.17
C LYS A 402 -20.75 -7.78 20.36
N MET A 403 -21.05 -7.41 19.11
CA MET A 403 -21.87 -8.25 18.23
C MET A 403 -21.20 -9.59 17.91
N ALA A 404 -19.88 -9.63 17.75
CA ALA A 404 -19.14 -10.87 17.53
C ALA A 404 -19.15 -11.77 18.78
N GLU A 405 -19.03 -11.20 19.97
CA GLU A 405 -19.13 -11.91 21.26
C GLU A 405 -20.52 -12.52 21.47
N LEU A 406 -21.59 -11.75 21.23
CA LEU A 406 -22.97 -12.24 21.32
C LEU A 406 -23.23 -13.42 20.38
N LYS A 407 -22.71 -13.36 19.15
CA LYS A 407 -22.80 -14.49 18.21
C LYS A 407 -22.07 -15.72 18.74
N ARG A 408 -20.85 -15.56 19.25
CA ARG A 408 -20.08 -16.68 19.84
C ARG A 408 -20.80 -17.32 21.02
N GLN A 409 -21.42 -16.53 21.89
CA GLN A 409 -22.21 -17.05 23.03
C GLN A 409 -23.44 -17.83 22.54
N ASN A 410 -24.13 -17.33 21.51
CA ASN A 410 -25.30 -18.02 20.93
C ASN A 410 -24.95 -19.29 20.14
N THR A 411 -23.73 -19.44 19.63
CA THR A 411 -23.28 -20.65 18.90
C THR A 411 -22.71 -21.74 19.82
N LYS A 412 -22.52 -21.48 21.12
CA LYS A 412 -21.96 -22.44 22.09
C LYS A 412 -22.95 -23.50 22.60
N SER A 413 -24.12 -23.66 21.99
CA SER A 413 -25.11 -24.69 22.37
C SER A 413 -24.81 -26.10 21.83
N PHE A 414 -23.71 -26.31 21.10
CA PHE A 414 -23.21 -27.64 20.74
C PHE A 414 -21.83 -27.89 21.35
N PRO A 415 -21.63 -28.93 22.18
CA PRO A 415 -20.34 -29.25 22.76
C PRO A 415 -19.47 -29.90 21.68
N VAL A 416 -18.73 -29.08 20.93
CA VAL A 416 -17.56 -29.57 20.21
C VAL A 416 -16.45 -29.69 21.24
N ALA A 417 -15.97 -30.92 21.44
CA ALA A 417 -14.87 -31.22 22.35
C ALA A 417 -13.73 -30.22 22.14
N GLU A 418 -13.51 -29.35 23.13
CA GLU A 418 -12.33 -28.50 23.20
C GLU A 418 -11.14 -29.44 23.33
N THR A 419 -10.48 -29.71 22.20
CA THR A 419 -9.12 -30.20 22.22
C THR A 419 -8.32 -29.14 22.95
N ALA A 420 -7.92 -29.47 24.18
CA ALA A 420 -7.01 -28.70 24.98
C ALA A 420 -5.80 -28.38 24.09
N LYS A 421 -5.75 -27.15 23.56
CA LYS A 421 -4.56 -26.64 22.90
C LYS A 421 -3.53 -26.54 24.01
N ALA A 422 -2.72 -27.59 24.13
CA ALA A 422 -1.52 -27.60 24.94
C ALA A 422 -0.77 -26.29 24.64
N GLU A 423 -0.60 -25.47 25.67
CA GLU A 423 0.14 -24.22 25.60
C GLU A 423 1.48 -24.55 24.93
N THR A 424 1.67 -24.04 23.72
CA THR A 424 2.94 -24.21 23.02
C THR A 424 4.02 -23.60 23.91
N PRO A 425 5.07 -24.35 24.27
CA PRO A 425 6.13 -23.82 25.11
C PRO A 425 6.65 -22.55 24.46
N ARG A 426 6.69 -21.45 25.24
CA ARG A 426 7.14 -20.12 24.79
C ARG A 426 8.41 -20.29 23.96
N LYS A 427 8.29 -20.09 22.63
CA LYS A 427 9.43 -20.19 21.71
C LYS A 427 10.53 -19.29 22.25
N THR A 428 11.65 -19.88 22.64
CA THR A 428 12.86 -19.15 23.00
C THR A 428 13.22 -18.21 21.86
N PHE A 429 13.43 -16.93 22.19
CA PHE A 429 13.79 -15.89 21.23
C PHE A 429 15.08 -16.28 20.50
N ASN A 430 14.96 -16.62 19.21
CA ASN A 430 16.10 -16.99 18.35
C ASN A 430 16.31 -15.86 17.33
N PRO A 431 17.21 -14.90 17.61
CA PRO A 431 17.42 -13.76 16.73
C PRO A 431 18.13 -14.19 15.44
N HIS A 432 17.69 -13.62 14.31
CA HIS A 432 18.31 -13.82 13.00
C HIS A 432 19.71 -13.17 12.92
N PHE A 433 19.93 -12.08 13.66
CA PHE A 433 21.18 -11.33 13.68
C PHE A 433 22.02 -11.65 14.92
N SER A 434 23.34 -11.70 14.73
CA SER A 434 24.31 -11.92 15.80
C SER A 434 24.54 -10.67 16.66
N ALA A 435 24.40 -9.49 16.04
CA ALA A 435 24.43 -8.19 16.69
C ALA A 435 23.60 -7.17 15.88
N VAL A 436 23.10 -6.14 16.57
CA VAL A 436 22.41 -5.00 15.95
C VAL A 436 22.99 -3.73 16.56
N GLN A 437 23.48 -2.81 15.75
CA GLN A 437 23.78 -1.44 16.16
C GLN A 437 22.76 -0.51 15.51
N CYS A 438 22.14 0.34 16.32
CA CYS A 438 21.19 1.36 15.87
C CYS A 438 21.64 2.73 16.38
N ILE A 439 21.88 3.65 15.45
CA ILE A 439 22.23 5.05 15.73
C ILE A 439 21.06 5.91 15.24
N VAL A 440 20.43 6.66 16.15
CA VAL A 440 19.33 7.58 15.84
C VAL A 440 19.75 8.99 16.22
N GLY A 441 19.92 9.86 15.22
CA GLY A 441 20.18 11.28 15.40
C GLY A 441 18.97 12.12 14.99
N PHE A 442 18.59 13.07 15.84
CA PHE A 442 17.53 14.03 15.58
C PHE A 442 18.02 15.43 15.96
N ALA A 443 17.92 16.39 15.04
CA ALA A 443 18.49 17.72 15.24
C ALA A 443 17.68 18.63 16.20
N GLY A 444 16.54 18.16 16.72
CA GLY A 444 15.67 18.91 17.63
C GLY A 444 14.42 19.43 16.93
N ALA A 445 13.69 20.32 17.58
CA ALA A 445 12.46 20.90 17.04
C ALA A 445 12.34 22.38 17.39
N ARG A 446 11.77 23.17 16.49
CA ARG A 446 11.28 24.52 16.77
C ARG A 446 9.77 24.52 16.69
N VAL A 447 9.12 25.07 17.70
CA VAL A 447 7.67 25.14 17.81
C VAL A 447 7.25 26.58 17.97
N PHE A 448 6.58 27.12 16.95
CA PHE A 448 5.99 28.45 16.95
C PHE A 448 4.49 28.33 17.14
N ILE A 449 3.97 29.01 18.16
CA ILE A 449 2.53 29.11 18.39
C ILE A 449 2.10 30.56 18.31
N TYR A 450 1.32 30.89 17.29
CA TYR A 450 0.85 32.24 17.01
C TYR A 450 -0.53 32.48 17.63
N LYS A 451 -0.77 33.68 18.15
CA LYS A 451 -2.12 34.15 18.40
C LYS A 451 -2.80 34.49 17.07
N LEU A 452 -4.10 34.20 16.95
CA LEU A 452 -4.91 34.73 15.86
C LEU A 452 -4.90 36.27 15.92
N GLN A 453 -4.23 36.95 14.98
CA GLN A 453 -4.29 38.40 14.83
C GLN A 453 -5.19 38.76 13.64
N GLU A 454 -6.12 39.69 13.88
CA GLU A 454 -6.91 40.35 12.85
C GLU A 454 -6.00 41.29 12.04
N GLU A 455 -5.82 40.99 10.74
CA GLU A 455 -5.45 41.82 9.56
C GLU A 455 -4.38 42.94 9.63
N ASN A 456 -3.79 43.31 10.76
CA ASN A 456 -2.81 44.40 10.86
C ASN A 456 -1.37 43.87 10.99
N LEU A 457 -0.78 43.55 9.84
CA LEU A 457 0.61 43.13 9.65
C LEU A 457 1.59 44.33 9.66
N GLN A 458 1.91 44.88 10.83
CA GLN A 458 3.11 45.73 10.98
C GLN A 458 4.03 45.34 12.15
N ASP A 459 3.56 44.61 13.15
CA ASP A 459 4.39 44.11 14.27
C ASP A 459 4.53 42.59 14.25
N GLU A 460 5.67 42.06 14.72
CA GLU A 460 5.89 40.62 14.88
C GLU A 460 4.73 39.99 15.69
N PRO A 461 4.10 38.91 15.21
CA PRO A 461 2.94 38.34 15.87
C PRO A 461 3.33 37.79 17.25
N ASN A 462 2.47 38.08 18.23
CA ASN A 462 2.55 37.49 19.57
C ASN A 462 2.64 35.97 19.46
N SER A 463 3.81 35.42 19.80
CA SER A 463 4.11 34.00 19.62
C SER A 463 4.82 33.39 20.81
N LEU A 464 4.50 32.13 21.08
CA LEU A 464 5.30 31.27 21.94
C LEU A 464 6.28 30.50 21.05
N ASN A 465 7.58 30.66 21.29
CA ASN A 465 8.62 29.91 20.60
C ASN A 465 9.26 28.92 21.57
N LEU A 466 9.20 27.63 21.24
CA LEU A 466 9.82 26.57 22.03
C LEU A 466 10.84 25.82 21.17
N GLN A 467 11.98 25.50 21.76
CA GLN A 467 13.02 24.67 21.18
C GLN A 467 13.17 23.37 21.96
N SER A 468 13.14 22.26 21.22
CA SER A 468 13.45 20.91 21.71
C SER A 468 14.92 20.59 21.40
N PRO A 469 15.66 19.98 22.34
CA PRO A 469 17.08 19.68 22.15
C PRO A 469 17.32 18.66 21.03
N ALA A 470 18.51 18.69 20.44
CA ALA A 470 19.01 17.64 19.58
C ALA A 470 19.31 16.38 20.42
N ILE A 471 18.98 15.21 19.87
CA ILE A 471 19.12 13.93 20.56
C ILE A 471 19.90 12.97 19.66
N LEU A 472 20.89 12.29 20.23
CA LEU A 472 21.60 11.16 19.64
C LEU A 472 21.43 9.94 20.53
N ILE A 473 20.78 8.91 20.01
CA ILE A 473 20.57 7.63 20.68
C ILE A 473 21.44 6.59 19.99
N VAL A 474 22.24 5.86 20.76
CA VAL A 474 23.03 4.72 20.27
C VAL A 474 22.58 3.49 21.03
N VAL A 475 22.11 2.47 20.31
CA VAL A 475 21.67 1.19 20.87
C VAL A 475 22.50 0.07 20.25
N ASP A 476 23.23 -0.65 21.11
CA ASP A 476 24.01 -1.83 20.74
C ASP A 476 23.40 -3.08 21.36
N TYR A 477 23.04 -4.03 20.51
CA TYR A 477 22.59 -5.36 20.88
C TYR A 477 23.61 -6.41 20.43
N ALA A 478 23.92 -7.37 21.30
CA ALA A 478 24.75 -8.53 20.99
C ALA A 478 24.14 -9.82 21.55
N HIS A 479 24.10 -10.86 20.72
CA HIS A 479 23.73 -12.21 21.13
C HIS A 479 24.98 -13.08 21.32
N GLN A 480 25.33 -13.33 22.58
CA GLN A 480 26.46 -14.14 23.01
C GLN A 480 26.02 -15.57 23.34
N LYS A 481 25.95 -16.45 22.32
CA LYS A 481 25.46 -17.84 22.45
C LYS A 481 26.14 -18.66 23.57
N LYS A 482 27.41 -18.37 23.88
CA LYS A 482 28.25 -19.12 24.84
C LYS A 482 28.40 -18.45 26.21
N ALA A 483 27.79 -17.28 26.43
CA ALA A 483 27.91 -16.54 27.69
C ALA A 483 26.75 -16.87 28.66
N ALA A 484 27.00 -16.69 29.96
CA ALA A 484 25.97 -16.83 31.00
C ALA A 484 24.79 -15.86 30.78
N LYS A 485 25.09 -14.63 30.32
CA LYS A 485 24.10 -13.67 29.80
C LYS A 485 24.10 -13.74 28.28
N LYS A 486 23.13 -14.46 27.70
CA LYS A 486 23.05 -14.66 26.25
C LYS A 486 22.79 -13.36 25.50
N HIS A 487 22.04 -12.43 26.06
CA HIS A 487 21.69 -11.18 25.39
C HIS A 487 22.25 -9.99 26.17
N VAL A 488 22.91 -9.08 25.46
CA VAL A 488 23.42 -7.84 26.02
C VAL A 488 22.85 -6.70 25.18
N VAL A 489 22.18 -5.75 25.84
CA VAL A 489 21.71 -4.50 25.25
C VAL A 489 22.41 -3.38 25.99
N LYS A 490 22.99 -2.44 25.26
CA LYS A 490 23.52 -1.18 25.76
C LYS A 490 22.81 -0.06 25.02
N ALA A 491 22.38 0.96 25.75
CA ALA A 491 21.78 2.14 25.17
C ALA A 491 22.43 3.38 25.81
N GLU A 492 22.82 4.31 24.98
CA GLU A 492 23.36 5.61 25.37
C GLU A 492 22.53 6.69 24.69
N VAL A 493 22.19 7.73 25.45
CA VAL A 493 21.39 8.86 24.98
C VAL A 493 22.18 10.11 25.29
N LEU A 494 22.61 10.82 24.24
CA LEU A 494 23.21 12.14 24.33
C LEU A 494 22.17 13.18 23.93
N MET A 495 21.97 14.19 24.76
CA MET A 495 21.04 15.28 24.52
C MET A 495 21.80 16.60 24.57
N SER A 496 21.56 17.48 23.60
CA SER A 496 22.07 18.86 23.66
C SER A 496 21.31 19.67 24.71
N GLN A 497 21.82 20.85 25.05
CA GLN A 497 21.05 21.84 25.78
C GLN A 497 19.94 22.41 24.88
N SER A 498 18.86 22.90 25.50
CA SER A 498 17.77 23.62 24.83
C SER A 498 17.45 24.88 25.65
N ASP A 499 17.62 26.05 25.06
CA ASP A 499 17.36 27.33 25.71
C ASP A 499 16.00 27.87 25.23
N ASN A 500 15.02 27.86 26.12
CA ASN A 500 13.68 28.34 25.85
C ASN A 500 13.48 29.69 26.56
N THR A 501 13.26 30.76 25.79
CA THR A 501 12.96 32.09 26.35
C THR A 501 11.47 32.38 26.21
N ILE A 502 10.80 32.61 27.33
CA ILE A 502 9.37 32.92 27.38
C ILE A 502 9.21 34.43 27.50
N TYR A 503 8.60 35.06 26.50
CA TYR A 503 8.30 36.48 26.48
C TYR A 503 6.88 36.75 26.97
N ALA A 504 6.63 37.94 27.56
CA ALA A 504 5.29 38.32 28.02
C ALA A 504 4.23 38.32 26.89
N SER A 505 4.65 38.49 25.64
CA SER A 505 3.82 38.34 24.43
C SER A 505 3.15 36.97 24.29
N CYS A 506 3.64 35.93 24.98
CA CYS A 506 3.03 34.60 24.95
C CYS A 506 1.81 34.44 25.87
N VAL A 507 1.59 35.35 26.84
CA VAL A 507 0.51 35.22 27.83
C VAL A 507 -0.87 35.02 27.19
N PRO A 508 -1.25 35.78 26.15
CA PRO A 508 -2.54 35.57 25.50
C PRO A 508 -2.67 34.21 24.81
N VAL A 509 -1.58 33.67 24.25
CA VAL A 509 -1.58 32.34 23.62
C VAL A 509 -1.82 31.27 24.69
N VAL A 510 -1.16 31.37 25.84
CA VAL A 510 -1.35 30.45 26.97
C VAL A 510 -2.78 30.53 27.51
N GLU A 511 -3.33 31.74 27.63
CA GLU A 511 -4.72 31.94 28.05
C GLU A 511 -5.72 31.25 27.11
N ASP A 512 -5.54 31.38 25.79
CA ASP A 512 -6.38 30.71 24.78
C ASP A 512 -6.37 29.18 24.96
N PHE A 513 -5.20 28.58 25.20
CA PHE A 513 -5.12 27.14 25.49
C PHE A 513 -5.85 26.78 26.77
N VAL A 514 -5.62 27.51 27.86
CA VAL A 514 -6.26 27.24 29.16
C VAL A 514 -7.78 27.32 29.04
N ARG A 515 -8.31 28.37 28.41
CA ARG A 515 -9.75 28.53 28.17
C ARG A 515 -10.32 27.38 27.34
N THR A 516 -9.63 26.98 26.28
CA THR A 516 -10.08 25.88 25.43
C THR A 516 -10.12 24.55 26.20
N PHE A 517 -9.05 24.22 26.91
CA PHE A 517 -8.99 22.98 27.70
C PHE A 517 -9.97 22.96 28.86
N GLN A 518 -10.19 24.09 29.55
CA GLN A 518 -11.20 24.19 30.60
C GLN A 518 -12.61 23.97 30.04
N GLY A 519 -12.92 24.54 28.87
CA GLY A 519 -14.18 24.27 28.15
C GLY A 519 -14.35 22.79 27.83
N HIS A 520 -13.29 22.13 27.34
CA HIS A 520 -13.33 20.69 27.01
C HIS A 520 -13.55 19.79 28.23
N VAL A 521 -12.88 20.09 29.36
CA VAL A 521 -13.05 19.34 30.61
C VAL A 521 -14.47 19.50 31.16
N GLN A 522 -15.08 20.68 31.04
CA GLN A 522 -16.45 20.94 31.49
C GLN A 522 -17.50 20.22 30.61
N GLU A 523 -17.33 20.21 29.28
CA GLU A 523 -18.26 19.50 28.38
C GLU A 523 -18.23 17.98 28.57
N HIS A 524 -17.06 17.38 28.80
CA HIS A 524 -16.95 15.95 29.07
C HIS A 524 -17.44 15.57 30.49
N GLY A 525 -17.11 16.38 31.51
CA GLY A 525 -17.60 16.16 32.87
C GLY A 525 -19.13 16.30 33.01
N GLY A 526 -19.74 17.23 32.26
CA GLY A 526 -21.19 17.46 32.26
C GLY A 526 -22.01 16.32 31.67
N LYS A 527 -21.50 15.61 30.66
CA LYS A 527 -22.18 14.44 30.07
C LYS A 527 -22.18 13.24 31.00
N THR A 528 -21.06 12.94 31.65
CA THR A 528 -20.97 11.88 32.68
C THR A 528 -21.85 12.16 33.91
N GLY A 529 -22.01 13.42 34.30
CA GLY A 529 -22.90 13.81 35.41
C GLY A 529 -24.39 13.70 35.09
N ARG A 530 -24.79 13.99 33.84
CA ARG A 530 -26.18 13.85 33.38
C ARG A 530 -26.60 12.40 33.18
N GLU A 531 -25.75 11.54 32.63
CA GLU A 531 -26.05 10.11 32.48
C GLU A 531 -26.13 9.39 33.83
N ARG A 532 -25.30 9.77 34.80
CA ARG A 532 -25.36 9.24 36.16
C ARG A 532 -26.64 9.67 36.90
N LYS A 533 -27.05 10.93 36.78
CA LYS A 533 -28.33 11.42 37.33
C LYS A 533 -29.57 10.85 36.63
N ALA A 534 -29.46 10.48 35.36
CA ALA A 534 -30.55 9.80 34.64
C ALA A 534 -30.68 8.33 35.05
N ARG A 535 -29.56 7.64 35.31
CA ARG A 535 -29.54 6.27 35.86
C ARG A 535 -29.94 6.18 37.33
N GLU A 536 -29.74 7.24 38.11
CA GLU A 536 -30.20 7.31 39.51
C GLU A 536 -31.68 7.72 39.62
N ARG A 537 -32.34 8.07 38.51
CA ARG A 537 -33.75 8.49 38.44
C ARG A 537 -34.67 7.51 37.67
N ALA A 538 -34.11 6.43 37.13
CA ALA A 538 -34.84 5.30 36.54
C ALA A 538 -34.64 4.09 37.45
#